data_AF-A0A1W9S1W6-F1
#
_entry.id   AF-A0A1W9S1W6-F1
#
_cell.length_a   1.000
_cell.length_b   1.000
_cell.length_c   1.000
_cell.angle_alpha   90.00
_cell.angle_beta   90.00
_cell.angle_gamma   90.00
#
_symmetry.space_group_name_H-M   'P 1'
#
loop_
_entity.id
_entity.type
_entity.pdbx_description
1 polymer ?
#
loop_
_entity_poly.entity_id
_entity_poly.type
_entity_poly.pdbx_seq_one_letter_code
_entity_poly.pdbx_strand_id
1 'polypeptide(L)'
;MIDLPLRCLVLTGDSPNRRYYIENVHLKDKHMRSIGENTDVKLFGIKDDYHKLDIRINLSEPCLLRRFPIETVNLSESGFERVYQSSVTCPFFDIRLSPWQKRKFAIKVEFFDL
;
A
#
# COMPACT_ATOMS: atom_id res chain seq x y z
N MET A 1 19.01 0.38 2.29
CA MET A 1 17.56 0.55 2.09
C MET A 1 16.86 -0.42 3.03
N ILE A 2 15.94 0.06 3.87
CA ILE A 2 15.10 -0.81 4.71
C ILE A 2 13.67 -0.73 4.19
N ASP A 3 13.03 -1.88 4.02
CA ASP A 3 11.64 -2.03 3.63
C ASP A 3 10.78 -2.45 4.83
N LEU A 4 9.61 -1.83 4.98
CA LEU A 4 8.65 -2.16 6.05
C LEU A 4 7.31 -2.51 5.42
N PRO A 5 7.10 -3.77 4.99
CA PRO A 5 5.89 -4.14 4.28
C PRO A 5 4.65 -4.03 5.18
N LEU A 6 3.66 -3.26 4.75
CA LEU A 6 2.32 -3.23 5.34
C LEU A 6 1.37 -3.99 4.41
N ARG A 7 0.81 -5.09 4.92
CA ARG A 7 -0.20 -5.86 4.20
C ARG A 7 -1.59 -5.34 4.54
N CYS A 8 -2.38 -5.05 3.53
CA CYS A 8 -3.81 -4.81 3.67
C CYS A 8 -4.57 -5.98 3.07
N LEU A 9 -5.24 -6.74 3.94
CA LEU A 9 -6.12 -7.83 3.53
C LEU A 9 -7.43 -7.24 2.99
N VAL A 10 -7.48 -7.08 1.68
CA VAL A 10 -8.67 -6.62 0.96
C VAL A 10 -8.91 -7.60 -0.18
N LEU A 11 -10.10 -8.21 -0.24
CA LEU A 11 -10.42 -9.32 -1.17
C LEU A 11 -10.96 -8.87 -2.54
N THR A 12 -11.01 -7.57 -2.83
CA THR A 12 -11.52 -7.05 -4.11
C THR A 12 -10.52 -6.12 -4.78
N GLY A 13 -9.71 -6.66 -5.69
CA GLY A 13 -8.64 -5.95 -6.38
C GLY A 13 -9.11 -4.80 -7.27
N ASP A 14 -10.21 -5.01 -7.99
CA ASP A 14 -10.65 -4.13 -9.10
C ASP A 14 -11.93 -3.34 -8.76
N SER A 15 -12.40 -3.42 -7.51
CA SER A 15 -13.61 -2.72 -7.09
C SER A 15 -13.41 -1.20 -7.10
N PRO A 16 -14.30 -0.41 -7.73
CA PRO A 16 -14.21 1.05 -7.67
C PRO A 16 -14.46 1.62 -6.27
N ASN A 17 -15.11 0.83 -5.39
CA ASN A 17 -15.41 1.20 -4.01
C ASN A 17 -14.19 1.09 -3.08
N ARG A 18 -13.06 0.56 -3.56
CA ARG A 18 -11.83 0.45 -2.79
C ARG A 18 -10.65 0.97 -3.59
N ARG A 19 -9.97 1.98 -3.04
CA ARG A 19 -8.94 2.71 -3.79
C ARG A 19 -7.82 3.22 -2.92
N TYR A 20 -6.61 3.18 -3.47
CA TYR A 20 -5.49 3.91 -2.92
C TYR A 20 -5.65 5.41 -3.09
N TYR A 21 -5.04 6.15 -2.17
CA TYR A 21 -4.68 7.54 -2.37
C TYR A 21 -3.29 7.82 -1.80
N ILE A 22 -2.64 8.82 -2.35
CA ILE A 22 -1.40 9.40 -1.84
C ILE A 22 -1.64 10.90 -1.74
N GLU A 23 -1.22 11.51 -0.63
CA GLU A 23 -1.37 12.95 -0.43
C GLU A 23 -0.69 13.72 -1.57
N ASN A 24 -1.40 14.71 -2.13
CA ASN A 24 -0.92 15.58 -3.21
C ASN A 24 -0.49 14.86 -4.51
N VAL A 25 -0.89 13.61 -4.72
CA VAL A 25 -0.55 12.83 -5.92
C VAL A 25 -1.81 12.33 -6.62
N HIS A 26 -1.90 12.61 -7.92
CA HIS A 26 -2.91 11.99 -8.77
C HIS A 26 -2.41 10.62 -9.26
N LEU A 27 -3.02 9.54 -8.76
CA LEU A 27 -2.69 8.18 -9.19
C LEU A 27 -3.39 7.85 -10.51
N LYS A 28 -2.61 7.49 -11.54
CA LYS A 28 -3.14 7.01 -12.83
C LYS A 28 -4.04 5.79 -12.66
N ASP A 29 -3.64 4.86 -11.79
CA ASP A 29 -4.43 3.69 -11.42
C ASP A 29 -4.52 3.60 -9.89
N LYS A 30 -5.75 3.62 -9.37
CA LYS A 30 -6.02 3.63 -7.93
C LYS A 30 -6.57 2.30 -7.42
N HIS A 31 -6.80 1.32 -8.29
CA HIS A 31 -7.36 0.03 -7.90
C HIS A 31 -6.42 -0.70 -6.94
N MET A 32 -7.00 -1.54 -6.08
CA MET A 32 -6.23 -2.31 -5.11
C MET A 32 -5.23 -3.26 -5.79
N ARG A 33 -5.58 -3.80 -6.97
CA ARG A 33 -4.67 -4.63 -7.79
C ARG A 33 -3.52 -3.86 -8.46
N SER A 34 -3.58 -2.53 -8.51
CA SER A 34 -2.58 -1.75 -9.24
C SER A 34 -1.16 -1.96 -8.70
N ILE A 35 -0.20 -1.93 -9.61
CA ILE A 35 1.23 -1.89 -9.30
C ILE A 35 1.70 -0.45 -9.46
N GLY A 36 2.49 0.05 -8.53
CA GLY A 36 3.02 1.41 -8.63
C GLY A 36 4.16 1.70 -7.68
N GLU A 37 4.89 2.75 -8.01
CA GLU A 37 5.97 3.32 -7.23
C GLU A 37 5.81 4.84 -7.19
N ASN A 38 6.00 5.45 -6.03
CA ASN A 38 5.87 6.89 -5.81
C ASN A 38 6.97 7.36 -4.83
N THR A 39 7.74 8.38 -5.21
CA THR A 39 8.76 9.00 -4.35
C THR A 39 8.16 10.05 -3.43
N ASP A 40 8.91 10.45 -2.41
CA ASP A 40 8.59 11.55 -1.49
C ASP A 40 7.23 11.40 -0.79
N VAL A 41 6.79 10.15 -0.56
CA VAL A 41 5.51 9.84 0.06
C VAL A 41 5.65 9.89 1.57
N LYS A 42 4.87 10.75 2.22
CA LYS A 42 4.76 10.82 3.68
C LYS A 42 3.38 10.38 4.21
N LEU A 43 2.34 10.56 3.40
CA LEU A 43 0.97 10.21 3.74
C LEU A 43 0.30 9.50 2.57
N PHE A 44 -0.27 8.35 2.86
CA PHE A 44 -1.05 7.56 1.90
C PHE A 44 -2.15 6.81 2.64
N GLY A 45 -3.05 6.18 1.89
CA GLY A 45 -4.10 5.39 2.51
C GLY A 45 -4.96 4.64 1.51
N ILE A 46 -6.00 4.02 2.06
CA ILE A 46 -7.01 3.27 1.33
C ILE A 46 -8.37 3.80 1.77
N LYS A 47 -9.21 4.18 0.81
CA LYS A 47 -10.62 4.45 1.04
C LYS A 47 -11.43 3.22 0.65
N ASP A 48 -12.27 2.76 1.57
CA ASP A 48 -13.26 1.70 1.37
C ASP A 48 -14.66 2.29 1.53
N ASP A 49 -15.25 2.70 0.40
CA ASP A 49 -16.57 3.31 0.34
C ASP A 49 -17.70 2.32 0.70
N TYR A 50 -17.43 1.01 0.64
CA TYR A 50 -18.38 -0.05 1.01
C TYR A 50 -18.48 -0.17 2.54
N HIS A 51 -17.35 -0.18 3.25
CA HIS A 51 -17.31 -0.22 4.71
C HIS A 51 -17.35 1.16 5.39
N LYS A 52 -17.37 2.25 4.61
CA LYS A 52 -17.30 3.63 5.10
C LYS A 52 -16.04 3.90 5.93
N LEU A 53 -14.90 3.39 5.46
CA LEU A 53 -13.63 3.43 6.18
C LEU A 53 -12.51 4.09 5.36
N ASP A 54 -11.80 5.05 5.95
CA ASP A 54 -10.52 5.58 5.47
C ASP A 54 -9.40 5.08 6.38
N ILE A 55 -8.54 4.22 5.82
CA ILE A 55 -7.33 3.74 6.48
C ILE A 55 -6.19 4.64 6.03
N ARG A 56 -5.67 5.46 6.95
CA ARG A 56 -4.59 6.41 6.68
C ARG A 56 -3.30 5.94 7.31
N ILE A 57 -2.21 6.01 6.55
CA ILE A 57 -0.86 5.72 6.99
C ILE A 57 -0.05 7.02 6.92
N ASN A 58 0.48 7.44 8.07
CA ASN A 58 1.35 8.60 8.19
C ASN A 58 2.75 8.16 8.61
N LEU A 59 3.74 8.54 7.82
CA LEU A 59 5.13 8.20 8.02
C LEU A 59 5.86 9.37 8.70
N SER A 60 6.76 9.07 9.63
CA SER A 60 7.57 10.10 10.30
C SER A 60 8.42 10.92 9.33
N GLU A 61 8.71 10.38 8.14
CA GLU A 61 9.50 11.01 7.09
C GLU A 61 9.08 10.50 5.70
N PRO A 62 9.36 11.27 4.63
CA PRO A 62 9.08 10.85 3.25
C PRO A 62 9.88 9.60 2.85
N CYS A 63 9.28 8.75 2.02
CA CYS A 63 9.89 7.53 1.55
C CYS A 63 9.52 7.22 0.09
N LEU A 64 10.14 6.19 -0.47
CA LEU A 64 9.65 5.56 -1.70
C LEU A 64 8.53 4.58 -1.33
N LEU A 65 7.30 4.80 -1.79
CA LEU A 65 6.20 3.87 -1.60
C LEU A 65 6.07 2.96 -2.81
N ARG A 66 6.14 1.64 -2.61
CA ARG A 66 5.70 0.66 -3.61
C ARG A 66 4.37 0.05 -3.24
N ARG A 67 3.59 -0.29 -4.25
CA ARG A 67 2.34 -1.04 -4.11
C ARG A 67 2.23 -2.11 -5.18
N PHE A 68 1.73 -3.27 -4.79
CA PHE A 68 1.53 -4.41 -5.69
C PHE A 68 0.52 -5.41 -5.11
N PRO A 69 -0.17 -6.20 -5.96
CA PRO A 69 -1.06 -7.24 -5.51
C PRO A 69 -0.30 -8.50 -5.12
N ILE A 70 -0.87 -9.26 -4.19
CA ILE A 70 -0.55 -10.68 -4.00
C ILE A 70 -1.61 -11.48 -4.74
N GLU A 71 -1.15 -12.34 -5.64
CA GLU A 71 -1.99 -13.19 -6.47
C GLU A 71 -1.54 -14.64 -6.35
N THR A 72 -2.50 -15.56 -6.47
CA THR A 72 -2.23 -17.00 -6.59
C THR A 72 -2.53 -17.47 -8.00
N VAL A 73 -1.81 -18.49 -8.45
CA VAL A 73 -2.15 -19.24 -9.66
C VAL A 73 -2.97 -20.44 -9.22
N ASN A 74 -4.23 -20.49 -9.64
CA ASN A 74 -5.12 -21.61 -9.37
C ASN A 74 -5.33 -22.40 -10.66
N LEU A 75 -5.41 -23.74 -10.56
CA LEU A 75 -5.83 -24.60 -11.66
C LEU A 75 -7.34 -24.85 -11.54
N SER A 76 -8.07 -24.49 -12.58
CA SER A 76 -9.51 -24.74 -12.73
C SER A 76 -9.78 -25.66 -13.92
N GLU A 77 -11.04 -26.07 -14.11
CA GLU A 77 -11.47 -26.84 -15.30
C GLU A 77 -11.26 -26.06 -16.61
N SER A 78 -11.31 -24.72 -16.56
CA SER A 78 -11.02 -23.80 -17.66
C SER A 78 -9.53 -23.46 -17.83
N GLY A 79 -8.65 -24.07 -17.04
CA GLY A 79 -7.21 -23.83 -17.06
C GLY A 79 -6.71 -22.96 -15.91
N PHE A 80 -5.57 -22.31 -16.11
CA PHE A 80 -4.93 -21.50 -15.06
C PHE A 80 -5.57 -20.12 -14.91
N GLU A 81 -5.85 -19.74 -13.68
CA GLU A 81 -6.39 -18.43 -13.32
C GLU A 81 -5.48 -17.70 -12.32
N ARG A 82 -5.27 -16.40 -12.53
CA ARG A 82 -4.62 -15.51 -11.56
C ARG A 82 -5.67 -14.91 -10.65
N VAL A 83 -5.71 -15.38 -9.40
CA VAL A 83 -6.68 -14.94 -8.41
C VAL A 83 -6.02 -13.93 -7.47
N TYR A 84 -6.61 -12.74 -7.39
CA TYR A 84 -6.17 -11.73 -6.44
C TYR A 84 -6.55 -12.10 -5.01
N GLN A 85 -5.60 -12.00 -4.10
CA GLN A 85 -5.78 -12.36 -2.69
C GLN A 85 -5.76 -11.13 -1.79
N SER A 86 -4.84 -10.20 -2.04
CA SER A 86 -4.66 -9.01 -1.22
C SER A 86 -3.73 -8.01 -1.92
N SER A 87 -3.45 -6.89 -1.25
CA SER A 87 -2.42 -5.97 -1.71
C SER A 87 -1.45 -5.58 -0.62
N VAL A 88 -0.27 -5.18 -1.07
CA VAL A 88 0.83 -4.71 -0.24
C VAL A 88 1.09 -3.25 -0.56
N THR A 89 1.29 -2.46 0.48
CA THR A 89 1.92 -1.14 0.43
C THR A 89 3.21 -1.23 1.22
N CYS A 90 4.34 -0.89 0.61
CA CYS A 90 5.65 -1.03 1.22
C CYS A 90 6.41 0.30 1.15
N PRO A 91 6.50 1.03 2.27
CA PRO A 91 7.43 2.14 2.45
C PRO A 91 8.89 1.65 2.43
N PHE A 92 9.71 2.25 1.57
CA PHE A 92 11.16 2.05 1.47
C PHE A 92 11.89 3.32 1.91
N PHE A 93 12.61 3.22 3.03
CA PHE A 93 13.40 4.34 3.57
C PHE A 93 14.85 4.25 3.07
N ASP A 94 15.39 5.36 2.55
CA ASP A 94 16.82 5.49 2.33
C ASP A 94 17.51 5.82 3.66
N ILE A 95 18.27 4.84 4.15
CA ILE A 95 18.89 4.87 5.47
C ILE A 95 20.39 4.79 5.29
N ARG A 96 21.06 5.87 5.69
CA ARG A 96 22.51 5.96 5.80
C ARG A 96 22.83 6.22 7.26
N LEU A 97 23.61 5.33 7.86
CA LEU A 97 24.01 5.42 9.27
C LEU A 97 25.53 5.36 9.34
N SER A 98 26.12 6.27 10.13
CA SER A 98 27.49 6.12 10.59
C SER A 98 27.57 5.05 11.69
N PRO A 99 28.77 4.50 11.99
CA PRO A 99 28.94 3.57 13.11
C PRO A 99 28.31 4.12 14.40
N TRP A 100 27.56 3.26 15.09
CA TRP A 100 26.86 3.57 16.36
C TRP A 100 25.70 4.56 16.26
N GLN A 101 25.39 5.08 15.08
CA GLN A 101 24.23 5.94 14.88
C GLN A 101 22.95 5.11 14.94
N LYS A 102 21.96 5.63 15.68
CA LYS A 102 20.59 5.10 15.71
C LYS A 102 19.68 6.05 14.96
N ARG A 103 18.69 5.50 14.27
CA ARG A 103 17.61 6.26 13.65
C ARG A 103 16.29 5.60 13.97
N LYS A 104 15.30 6.41 14.30
CA LYS A 104 13.96 5.97 14.66
C LYS A 104 12.99 6.44 13.59
N PHE A 105 12.12 5.53 13.17
CA PHE A 105 11.03 5.78 12.25
C PHE A 105 9.73 5.45 12.97
N ALA A 106 8.66 6.14 12.61
CA ALA A 106 7.32 5.83 13.07
C ALA A 106 6.39 5.70 11.87
N ILE A 107 5.54 4.70 11.94
CA ILE A 107 4.41 4.50 11.05
C ILE A 107 3.18 4.60 11.94
N LYS A 108 2.34 5.60 11.69
CA LYS A 108 1.05 5.75 12.36
C LYS A 108 -0.03 5.27 11.41
N VAL A 109 -0.86 4.35 11.88
CA VAL A 109 -2.05 3.88 11.15
C VAL A 109 -3.27 4.42 11.88
N GLU A 110 -4.14 5.09 11.14
CA GLU A 110 -5.35 5.73 11.66
C GLU A 110 -6.55 5.28 10.83
N PHE A 111 -7.69 5.16 11.50
CA PHE A 111 -8.95 4.74 10.91
C PHE A 111 -9.94 5.89 11.09
N PHE A 112 -10.56 6.31 9.99
CA PHE A 112 -11.57 7.36 9.98
C PHE A 112 -12.84 6.85 9.31
N ASP A 113 -13.99 7.37 9.73
CA ASP A 113 -15.23 7.19 9.00
C ASP A 113 -15.21 8.05 7.72
N LEU A 114 -15.81 7.53 6.64
CA LEU A 114 -15.95 8.21 5.34
C LEU A 114 -17.28 8.93 5.15
#